data_AF-A0A0U5CEY4-F1
#
_entry.id   AF-A0A0U5CEY4-F1
#
_cell.length_a   1.000
_cell.length_b   1.000
_cell.length_c   1.000
_cell.angle_alpha   90.00
_cell.angle_beta   90.00
_cell.angle_gamma   90.00
#
_symmetry.space_group_name_H-M   'P 1'
#
loop_
_entity.id
_entity.type
_entity.pdbx_description
1 polymer ?
#
loop_
_entity_poly.entity_id
_entity_poly.type
_entity_poly.pdbx_seq_one_letter_code
_entity_poly.pdbx_strand_id
1 'polypeptide(L)'
;MYLLKKLIILFAIVTNTVLATIALGSLELQKNKPLLNIAWIEGNNPCIRSEYITQISASGQNPCGIRFTLTNGYTYYEENCGVSAIVIRNGDGSFNSQCKQKSWSCVSGSVTFRQTWSC
;
A
#
# COMPACT_ATOMS: atom_id res chain seq x y z
N MET A 1 42.91 43.23 -10.03
CA MET A 1 41.54 42.90 -10.49
C MET A 1 41.28 41.43 -10.17
N TYR A 2 40.51 41.16 -9.09
CA TYR A 2 40.22 39.79 -8.63
C TYR A 2 39.09 39.19 -9.48
N LEU A 3 39.39 38.11 -10.21
CA LEU A 3 38.40 37.31 -10.95
C LEU A 3 37.62 36.43 -9.96
N LEU A 4 36.41 36.86 -9.62
CA LEU A 4 35.48 36.12 -8.77
C LEU A 4 34.95 34.91 -9.55
N LYS A 5 35.43 33.70 -9.22
CA LYS A 5 34.90 32.42 -9.75
C LYS A 5 33.46 32.25 -9.26
N LYS A 6 32.49 32.33 -10.18
CA LYS A 6 31.09 31.95 -9.93
C LYS A 6 31.02 30.43 -9.70
N LEU A 7 30.85 30.04 -8.44
CA LEU A 7 30.51 28.67 -8.07
C LEU A 7 29.00 28.50 -8.27
N ILE A 8 28.61 27.81 -9.34
CA ILE A 8 27.20 27.45 -9.59
C ILE A 8 26.91 26.20 -8.76
N ILE A 9 26.19 26.36 -7.65
CA ILE A 9 25.68 25.25 -6.84
C ILE A 9 24.41 24.75 -7.54
N LEU A 10 24.51 23.59 -8.20
CA LEU A 10 23.36 22.89 -8.75
C LEU A 10 22.64 22.14 -7.61
N PHE A 11 21.53 22.67 -7.14
CA PHE A 11 20.65 21.98 -6.18
C PHE A 11 19.77 21.01 -6.99
N ALA A 12 20.11 19.71 -6.98
CA ALA A 12 19.26 18.68 -7.56
C ALA A 12 18.08 18.42 -6.62
N ILE A 13 16.91 18.98 -6.93
CA ILE A 13 15.67 18.65 -6.23
C ILE A 13 15.24 17.27 -6.72
N VAL A 14 15.54 16.22 -5.97
CA VAL A 14 15.06 14.87 -6.25
C VAL A 14 13.60 14.80 -5.79
N THR A 15 12.66 15.14 -6.66
CA THR A 15 11.24 14.95 -6.41
C THR A 15 10.88 13.49 -6.65
N ASN A 16 10.92 12.65 -5.61
CA ASN A 16 10.29 11.34 -5.63
C ASN A 16 8.78 11.51 -5.48
N THR A 17 8.10 12.02 -6.50
CA THR A 17 6.64 12.14 -6.49
C THR A 17 6.02 10.92 -7.16
N VAL A 18 5.67 9.92 -6.35
CA VAL A 18 4.44 9.16 -6.59
C VAL A 18 3.78 8.90 -5.23
N LEU A 19 2.95 9.87 -4.83
CA LEU A 19 2.07 9.83 -3.67
C LEU A 19 0.83 9.02 -4.04
N ALA A 20 1.02 7.72 -4.27
CA ALA A 20 -0.09 6.83 -4.54
C ALA A 20 -0.73 6.44 -3.20
N THR A 21 -2.03 6.67 -3.06
CA THR A 21 -2.79 6.16 -1.92
C THR A 21 -2.85 4.64 -2.02
N ILE A 22 -2.51 3.96 -0.94
CA ILE A 22 -2.49 2.52 -0.76
C ILE A 22 -3.83 2.12 -0.15
N ALA A 23 -4.46 1.14 -0.77
CA ALA A 23 -5.63 0.50 -0.21
C ALA A 23 -5.25 -0.89 0.32
N LEU A 24 -5.75 -1.22 1.51
CA LEU A 24 -5.61 -2.53 2.13
C LEU A 24 -6.97 -3.20 2.20
N GLY A 25 -6.99 -4.53 2.19
CA GLY A 25 -8.22 -5.29 2.34
C GLY A 25 -7.98 -6.75 2.67
N SER A 26 -9.07 -7.44 2.94
CA SER A 26 -9.10 -8.87 3.17
C SER A 26 -9.97 -9.55 2.12
N LEU A 27 -9.43 -10.52 1.40
CA LEU A 27 -10.13 -11.25 0.35
C LEU A 27 -10.70 -12.57 0.90
N GLU A 28 -12.01 -12.75 0.76
CA GLU A 28 -12.72 -14.00 1.03
C GLU A 28 -12.89 -14.78 -0.29
N LEU A 29 -12.07 -15.81 -0.48
CA LEU A 29 -12.09 -16.66 -1.69
C LEU A 29 -13.18 -17.74 -1.64
N GLN A 30 -13.54 -18.18 -0.44
CA GLN A 30 -14.57 -19.20 -0.20
C GLN A 30 -15.24 -18.91 1.15
N LYS A 31 -16.54 -19.17 1.24
CA LYS A 31 -17.31 -19.01 2.47
C LYS A 31 -16.68 -19.82 3.61
N ASN A 32 -16.51 -19.21 4.78
CA ASN A 32 -15.94 -19.81 6.00
C ASN A 32 -14.46 -20.22 5.88
N LYS A 33 -13.71 -19.74 4.88
CA LYS A 33 -12.25 -19.88 4.83
C LYS A 33 -11.57 -18.64 5.40
N PRO A 34 -10.35 -18.76 5.94
CA PRO A 34 -9.63 -17.61 6.46
C PRO A 34 -9.36 -16.60 5.34
N LEU A 35 -9.36 -15.31 5.70
CA LEU A 35 -9.20 -14.21 4.77
C LEU A 35 -7.74 -14.07 4.33
N LEU A 36 -7.55 -13.64 3.09
CA LEU A 36 -6.24 -13.31 2.53
C LEU A 36 -5.99 -11.80 2.64
N ASN A 37 -4.89 -11.38 3.28
CA ASN A 37 -4.55 -9.96 3.35
C ASN A 37 -3.94 -9.51 2.02
N ILE A 38 -4.45 -8.40 1.49
CA ILE A 38 -4.09 -7.88 0.17
C ILE A 38 -3.96 -6.35 0.20
N ALA A 39 -3.15 -5.83 -0.70
CA ALA A 39 -2.97 -4.40 -0.95
C ALA A 39 -3.07 -4.08 -2.44
N TRP A 40 -3.44 -2.85 -2.76
CA TRP A 40 -3.46 -2.30 -4.12
C TRP A 40 -3.28 -0.78 -4.09
N ILE A 41 -3.03 -0.20 -5.26
CA ILE A 41 -3.04 1.26 -5.44
C ILE A 41 -4.49 1.74 -5.55
N GLU A 42 -4.91 2.67 -4.70
CA GLU A 42 -6.25 3.25 -4.75
C GLU A 42 -6.49 3.92 -6.11
N GLY A 43 -7.66 3.65 -6.70
CA GLY A 43 -7.99 4.01 -8.09
C GLY A 43 -7.92 2.81 -9.03
N ASN A 44 -7.10 1.80 -8.73
CA ASN A 44 -7.20 0.50 -9.38
C ASN A 44 -8.42 -0.26 -8.84
N ASN A 45 -9.09 -1.03 -9.71
CA ASN A 45 -10.22 -1.86 -9.32
C ASN A 45 -9.80 -3.33 -9.20
N PRO A 46 -9.56 -3.84 -7.97
CA PRO A 46 -9.11 -5.21 -7.77
C PRO A 46 -10.20 -6.25 -8.07
N CYS A 47 -11.47 -5.86 -8.30
CA CYS A 47 -12.52 -6.80 -8.73
C CYS A 47 -12.38 -7.24 -10.18
N ILE A 48 -11.77 -6.41 -11.03
CA ILE A 48 -11.77 -6.60 -12.50
C ILE A 48 -10.53 -7.37 -12.92
N ARG A 49 -9.41 -7.14 -12.23
CA ARG A 49 -8.07 -7.48 -12.67
C ARG A 49 -7.24 -7.94 -11.48
N SER A 50 -6.87 -9.21 -11.47
CA SER A 50 -6.08 -9.81 -10.40
C SER A 50 -4.67 -9.23 -10.34
N GLU A 51 -4.16 -8.67 -11.44
CA GLU A 51 -2.85 -8.01 -11.48
C GLU A 51 -2.77 -6.74 -10.61
N TYR A 52 -3.90 -6.18 -10.20
CA TYR A 52 -3.93 -5.04 -9.27
C TYR A 52 -3.87 -5.47 -7.80
N ILE A 53 -4.04 -6.77 -7.52
CA ILE A 53 -3.99 -7.31 -6.17
C ILE A 53 -2.57 -7.75 -5.87
N THR A 54 -2.00 -7.20 -4.80
CA THR A 54 -0.78 -7.71 -4.18
C THR A 54 -1.16 -8.48 -2.93
N GLN A 55 -0.81 -9.76 -2.87
CA GLN A 55 -0.95 -10.53 -1.64
C GLN A 55 0.11 -10.10 -0.63
N ILE A 56 -0.32 -9.80 0.60
CA ILE A 56 0.58 -9.40 1.69
C ILE A 56 1.00 -10.63 2.49
N SER A 57 0.04 -11.45 2.89
CA SER A 57 0.29 -12.64 3.72
C SER A 57 -0.50 -13.84 3.21
N ALA A 58 -0.14 -15.04 3.68
CA ALA A 58 -1.01 -16.20 3.50
C ALA A 58 -2.32 -16.03 4.29
N SER A 59 -3.33 -16.84 3.92
CA SER A 59 -4.64 -16.85 4.55
C SER A 59 -4.54 -17.10 6.07
N GLY A 60 -5.15 -16.22 6.87
CA GLY A 60 -5.16 -16.31 8.35
C GLY A 60 -3.86 -15.90 9.05
N GLN A 61 -2.86 -15.40 8.32
CA GLN A 61 -1.62 -14.88 8.91
C GLN A 61 -1.72 -13.39 9.23
N ASN A 62 -0.93 -12.92 10.20
CA ASN A 62 -0.81 -11.51 10.52
C ASN A 62 0.00 -10.78 9.41
N PRO A 63 -0.53 -9.73 8.77
CA PRO A 63 0.19 -9.02 7.70
C PRO A 63 1.31 -8.09 8.22
N CYS A 64 1.38 -7.82 9.52
CA CYS A 64 2.33 -6.86 10.06
C CYS A 64 3.80 -7.23 9.86
N GLY A 65 4.60 -6.24 9.49
CA GLY A 65 6.03 -6.38 9.24
C GLY A 65 6.38 -7.13 7.94
N ILE A 66 5.39 -7.69 7.23
CA ILE A 66 5.60 -8.36 5.95
C ILE A 66 5.74 -7.30 4.86
N ARG A 67 6.86 -7.35 4.13
CA ARG A 67 7.12 -6.43 3.01
C ARG A 67 6.41 -6.91 1.76
N PHE A 68 5.69 -6.01 1.11
CA PHE A 68 5.02 -6.23 -0.17
C PHE A 68 5.35 -5.11 -1.15
N THR A 69 5.39 -5.42 -2.44
CA THR A 69 5.70 -4.44 -3.51
C THR A 69 4.48 -4.25 -4.38
N LEU A 70 4.03 -3.01 -4.53
CA LEU A 70 2.86 -2.66 -5.34
C LEU A 70 3.26 -2.43 -6.80
N THR A 71 2.25 -2.32 -7.67
CA THR A 71 2.43 -2.11 -9.12
C THR A 71 3.13 -0.80 -9.48
N ASN A 72 3.25 0.14 -8.55
CA ASN A 72 4.04 1.35 -8.69
C ASN A 72 5.56 1.13 -8.50
N GLY A 73 5.99 -0.11 -8.19
CA GLY A 73 7.40 -0.48 -8.03
C GLY A 73 7.99 -0.23 -6.64
N TYR A 74 7.21 0.33 -5.71
CA TYR A 74 7.67 0.63 -4.35
C TYR A 74 7.28 -0.48 -3.38
N THR A 75 8.15 -0.72 -2.40
CA THR A 75 7.94 -1.68 -1.32
C THR A 75 7.40 -0.98 -0.07
N TYR A 76 6.47 -1.64 0.62
CA TYR A 76 5.80 -1.16 1.82
C TYR A 76 5.65 -2.29 2.84
N TYR A 77 5.30 -1.94 4.08
CA TYR A 77 4.83 -2.92 5.07
C TYR A 77 3.87 -2.27 6.08
N GLU A 78 3.04 -3.10 6.70
CA GLU A 78 2.09 -2.68 7.73
C GLU A 78 2.71 -2.71 9.13
N GLU A 79 2.39 -1.70 9.93
CA GLU A 79 2.53 -1.67 11.39
C GLU A 79 1.15 -1.51 12.04
N ASN A 80 1.05 -1.82 13.33
CA ASN A 80 -0.18 -1.61 14.11
C ASN A 80 -1.39 -2.44 13.61
N CYS A 81 -1.16 -3.65 13.10
CA CYS A 81 -2.20 -4.59 12.72
C CYS A 81 -2.92 -5.10 13.98
N GLY A 82 -4.25 -5.01 13.99
CA GLY A 82 -5.08 -5.40 15.13
C GLY A 82 -5.36 -4.29 16.15
N VAL A 83 -4.80 -3.10 15.97
CA VAL A 83 -5.24 -1.87 16.68
C VAL A 83 -6.07 -0.97 15.74
N SER A 84 -6.68 0.08 16.28
CA SER A 84 -7.70 0.89 15.60
C SER A 84 -7.22 1.66 14.35
N ALA A 85 -5.91 1.77 14.11
CA ALA A 85 -5.37 2.36 12.90
C ALA A 85 -4.08 1.66 12.44
N ILE A 86 -4.12 1.11 11.22
CA ILE A 86 -2.94 0.55 10.54
C ILE A 86 -2.03 1.71 10.10
N VAL A 87 -0.72 1.50 10.16
CA VAL A 87 0.29 2.44 9.65
C VAL A 87 1.03 1.77 8.50
N ILE A 88 1.23 2.49 7.39
CA ILE A 88 2.11 2.05 6.32
C ILE A 88 3.47 2.69 6.46
N ARG A 89 4.49 1.86 6.31
CA ARG A 89 5.89 2.24 6.20
C ARG A 89 6.39 1.95 4.80
N ASN A 90 7.32 2.77 4.32
CA ASN A 90 8.09 2.45 3.13
C ASN A 90 9.06 1.29 3.43
N GLY A 91 9.57 0.63 2.39
CA GLY A 91 10.47 -0.52 2.54
C GLY A 91 11.76 -0.23 3.33
N ASP A 92 12.20 1.03 3.34
CA ASP A 92 13.34 1.57 4.09
C ASP A 92 13.03 1.87 5.57
N GLY A 93 11.78 1.69 6.02
CA GLY A 93 11.33 1.95 7.38
C GLY A 93 10.85 3.37 7.64
N SER A 94 10.93 4.28 6.66
CA SER A 94 10.36 5.62 6.80
C SER A 94 8.83 5.58 6.86
N PHE A 95 8.22 6.54 7.56
CA PHE A 95 6.77 6.69 7.59
C PHE A 95 6.21 6.99 6.20
N ASN A 96 5.12 6.31 5.82
CA ASN A 96 4.38 6.64 4.61
C ASN A 96 3.05 7.30 4.97
N SER A 97 2.14 6.55 5.60
CA SER A 97 0.78 7.03 5.88
C SER A 97 0.13 6.31 7.05
N GLN A 98 -0.91 6.92 7.60
CA GLN A 98 -1.80 6.30 8.57
C GLN A 98 -3.13 6.00 7.89
N CYS A 99 -3.54 4.75 7.98
CA CYS A 99 -4.73 4.26 7.31
C CYS A 99 -6.01 4.66 8.05
N LYS A 100 -7.07 4.87 7.27
CA LYS A 100 -8.44 5.04 7.76
C LYS A 100 -9.31 3.92 7.23
N GLN A 101 -10.18 3.41 8.09
CA GLN A 101 -11.13 2.39 7.70
C GLN A 101 -12.05 2.96 6.61
N LYS A 102 -12.28 2.16 5.58
CA LYS A 102 -13.13 2.46 4.43
C LYS A 102 -14.09 1.30 4.21
N SER A 103 -15.28 1.61 3.72
CA SER A 103 -16.20 0.57 3.24
C SER A 103 -16.03 0.45 1.73
N TRP A 104 -15.84 -0.77 1.25
CA TRP A 104 -15.71 -1.08 -0.17
C TRP A 104 -16.21 -2.50 -0.45
N SER A 105 -16.79 -2.73 -1.63
CA SER A 105 -17.33 -4.02 -2.04
C SER A 105 -17.17 -4.24 -3.55
N CYS A 106 -17.04 -5.51 -3.94
CA CYS A 106 -17.12 -5.93 -5.34
C CYS A 106 -18.55 -6.34 -5.69
N VAL A 107 -19.04 -5.91 -6.86
CA VAL A 107 -20.34 -6.34 -7.42
C VAL A 107 -20.20 -7.62 -8.28
N SER A 108 -18.96 -8.08 -8.51
CA SER A 108 -18.65 -9.30 -9.28
C SER A 108 -18.59 -10.52 -8.35
N GLY A 109 -19.59 -11.39 -8.47
CA GLY A 109 -20.03 -12.39 -7.48
C GLY A 109 -19.13 -13.59 -7.18
N SER A 110 -17.81 -13.48 -7.26
CA SER A 110 -16.90 -14.59 -6.89
C SER A 110 -15.89 -14.24 -5.79
N VAL A 111 -15.78 -12.96 -5.41
CA VAL A 111 -14.85 -12.51 -4.38
C VAL A 111 -15.50 -11.46 -3.49
N THR A 112 -15.42 -11.67 -2.17
CA THR A 112 -15.86 -10.68 -1.20
C THR A 112 -14.65 -10.02 -0.57
N PHE A 113 -14.55 -8.70 -0.69
CA PHE A 113 -13.57 -7.92 0.04
C PHE A 113 -14.18 -7.51 1.37
N ARG A 114 -13.47 -7.85 2.45
CA ARG A 114 -13.79 -7.51 3.83
C ARG A 114 -12.80 -6.45 4.30
N GLN A 115 -13.27 -5.57 5.19
CA GLN A 115 -12.45 -4.59 5.93
C GLN A 115 -11.40 -3.88 5.06
N THR A 116 -11.84 -2.83 4.36
CA THR A 116 -10.91 -2.05 3.55
C THR A 116 -10.34 -0.87 4.32
N TRP A 117 -9.11 -0.49 4.00
CA TRP A 117 -8.45 0.69 4.54
C TRP A 117 -7.89 1.52 3.38
N SER A 118 -7.83 2.84 3.56
CA SER A 118 -7.15 3.76 2.65
C SER A 118 -6.09 4.51 3.44
N CYS A 119 -4.86 4.49 2.92
CA CYS A 119 -3.64 5.03 3.49
C CYS A 119 -2.95 5.84 2.40
#